data_AF-A0A8T6V9L2-F1
#
_entry.id   AF-A0A8T6V9L2-F1
#
_cell.length_a   1.000
_cell.length_b   1.000
_cell.length_c   1.000
_cell.angle_alpha   90.00
_cell.angle_beta   90.00
_cell.angle_gamma   90.00
#
_symmetry.space_group_name_H-M   'P 1'
#
loop_
_entity.id
_entity.type
_entity.pdbx_description
1 polymer ?
#
loop_
_entity_poly.entity_id
_entity_poly.type
_entity_poly.pdbx_seq_one_letter_code
_entity_poly.pdbx_strand_id
1 'polypeptide(L)' 'AIILAVAGLERMGLGREITEIIPTRTMLPAPGQGIIAIESRSNAES' A
#
# COMPACT_ATOMS: atom_id res chain seq x y z
N ALA A 1 -4.19 -1.77 -19.81
CA ALA A 1 -3.48 -1.24 -18.62
C ALA A 1 -4.21 -1.70 -17.37
N ILE A 2 -3.51 -1.80 -16.24
CA ILE A 2 -4.08 -2.11 -14.92
C ILE A 2 -3.58 -1.08 -13.91
N ILE A 3 -4.28 -0.92 -12.79
CA ILE A 3 -3.88 -0.03 -11.69
C ILE A 3 -3.61 -0.90 -10.46
N LEU A 4 -2.44 -0.71 -9.85
CA LEU A 4 -2.00 -1.43 -8.66
C LEU A 4 -1.42 -0.43 -7.65
N ALA A 5 -1.43 -0.79 -6.37
CA ALA A 5 -0.79 0.01 -5.35
C ALA A 5 0.74 -0.07 -5.48
N VAL A 6 1.39 1.10 -5.62
CA VAL A 6 2.86 1.24 -5.68
C VAL A 6 3.55 0.46 -4.56
N ALA A 7 3.06 0.64 -3.33
CA ALA A 7 3.65 0.03 -2.15
C ALA A 7 3.61 -1.52 -2.18
N GLY A 8 2.69 -2.13 -2.92
CA GLY A 8 2.67 -3.59 -3.13
C GLY A 8 3.76 -4.03 -4.12
N LEU A 9 3.91 -3.30 -5.22
CA LEU A 9 4.93 -3.56 -6.23
C LEU A 9 6.35 -3.40 -5.67
N GLU A 10 6.61 -2.35 -4.89
CA GLU A 10 7.91 -2.13 -4.24
C GLU A 10 8.27 -3.28 -3.27
N ARG A 11 7.33 -3.71 -2.43
CA ARG A 11 7.55 -4.83 -1.48
C ARG A 11 7.84 -6.15 -2.19
N MET A 12 7.30 -6.36 -3.37
CA MET A 12 7.56 -7.55 -4.19
C MET A 12 8.82 -7.42 -5.07
N GLY A 13 9.55 -6.30 -5.00
CA GLY A 13 10.72 -6.06 -5.85
C GLY A 13 10.37 -5.76 -7.31
N LEU A 14 9.10 -5.44 -7.60
CA LEU A 14 8.57 -5.17 -8.94
C LEU A 14 8.48 -3.67 -9.27
N GLY A 15 9.20 -2.81 -8.55
CA GLY A 15 9.14 -1.35 -8.73
C GLY A 15 9.48 -0.88 -10.16
N ARG A 16 10.29 -1.65 -10.90
CA ARG A 16 10.64 -1.37 -12.30
C ARG A 16 9.48 -1.56 -13.29
N GLU A 17 8.44 -2.29 -12.90
CA GLU A 17 7.26 -2.54 -13.74
C GLU A 17 6.23 -1.38 -13.66
N ILE A 18 6.47 -0.39 -12.78
CA ILE A 18 5.63 0.79 -12.64
C ILE A 18 5.85 1.71 -13.83
N THR A 19 4.83 1.86 -14.68
CA THR A 19 4.89 2.76 -15.84
C THR A 19 4.52 4.19 -15.50
N GLU A 20 3.74 4.42 -14.44
CA GLU A 20 3.32 5.75 -13.97
C GLU A 20 2.88 5.68 -12.50
N ILE A 21 3.17 6.74 -11.73
CA ILE A 21 2.60 6.95 -10.38
C ILE A 21 1.53 8.03 -10.48
N ILE A 22 0.27 7.67 -10.21
CA ILE A 22 -0.87 8.59 -10.29
C ILE A 22 -0.86 9.55 -9.09
N PRO A 23 -0.87 10.88 -9.29
CA PRO A 23 -0.93 11.85 -8.19
C PRO A 23 -2.21 11.73 -7.36
N THR A 24 -2.12 12.01 -6.06
CA THR A 24 -3.27 11.92 -5.11
C THR A 24 -4.43 12.85 -5.47
N ARG A 25 -4.15 13.99 -6.11
CA ARG A 25 -5.18 14.91 -6.63
C ARG A 25 -6.03 14.27 -7.74
N THR A 26 -5.46 13.32 -8.48
CA THR A 26 -6.13 12.61 -9.57
C THR A 26 -6.82 11.35 -9.07
N MET A 27 -6.19 10.61 -8.14
CA MET A 27 -6.76 9.41 -7.54
C MET A 27 -6.44 9.36 -6.04
N LEU A 28 -7.48 9.53 -5.23
CA LEU A 28 -7.34 9.39 -3.78
C LEU A 28 -7.04 7.92 -3.44
N PRO A 29 -6.03 7.63 -2.60
CA PRO A 29 -5.72 6.26 -2.21
C PRO A 29 -6.83 5.64 -1.36
N ALA A 30 -6.88 4.31 -1.33
CA ALA A 30 -7.75 3.62 -0.39
C ALA A 30 -7.31 3.93 1.07
N PRO A 31 -8.25 3.99 2.03
CA PRO A 31 -7.89 4.12 3.44
C PRO A 31 -6.91 3.03 3.86
N GLY A 32 -5.80 3.42 4.50
CA GLY A 32 -4.74 2.49 4.91
C GLY A 32 -3.89 1.93 3.76
N GLN A 33 -3.99 2.45 2.53
CA GLN A 33 -3.15 1.98 1.43
C GLN A 33 -1.66 2.14 1.76
N GLY A 34 -0.91 1.04 1.65
CA GLY A 34 0.52 1.03 1.87
C GLY A 34 0.95 0.88 3.34
N ILE A 35 0.02 0.80 4.29
CA ILE A 35 0.35 0.48 5.69
C ILE A 35 0.49 -1.04 5.87
N ILE A 36 1.27 -1.44 6.87
CA ILE A 36 1.21 -2.77 7.46
C ILE A 36 0.69 -2.57 8.88
N ALA A 37 -0.45 -3.16 9.20
CA ALA A 37 -1.03 -3.11 10.53
C ALA A 37 -0.76 -4.42 11.27
N ILE A 38 -0.49 -4.32 12.57
CA ILE A 38 -0.41 -5.48 13.47
C ILE A 38 -1.63 -5.41 14.39
N GLU A 39 -2.45 -6.45 14.35
CA GLU A 39 -3.57 -6.60 15.28
C GLU A 39 -3.14 -7.51 16.43
N SER A 40 -3.52 -7.14 17.64
CA SER A 40 -3.29 -7.93 18.85
C SER A 40 -4.52 -7.89 19.74
N ARG A 41 -4.57 -8.80 20.71
CA ARG A 41 -5.64 -8.81 21.73
C ARG A 41 -5.54 -7.53 22.55
N SER A 42 -6.68 -6.90 22.81
CA SER A 42 -6.77 -5.69 23.64
C SER A 42 -6.27 -5.89 25.07
N ASN A 43 -6.30 -7.14 25.56
CA ASN A 43 -6.03 -7.49 26.95
C ASN A 43 -4.75 -8.32 27.09
N ALA A 44 -3.74 -8.08 26.25
CA ALA A 44 -2.43 -8.67 26.46
C ALA A 44 -1.80 -8.04 27.72
N GLU A 45 -2.06 -8.62 28.89
CA GLU A 45 -1.33 -8.31 30.12
C GLU A 45 0.11 -8.81 30.01
N SER A 46 1.04 -8.07 30.62
CA SER A 46 2.49 -8.35 30.61
C SER A 46 2.87 -9.44 31.61
#